data_AF-A0A8S0FI25-F1
#
_entry.id   AF-A0A8S0FI25-F1
#
_cell.length_a   1.000
_cell.length_b   1.000
_cell.length_c   1.000
_cell.angle_alpha   90.00
_cell.angle_beta   90.00
_cell.angle_gamma   90.00
#
_symmetry.space_group_name_H-M   'P 1'
#
loop_
_entity.id
_entity.type
_entity.pdbx_description
1 polymer ?
#
loop_
_entity_poly.entity_id
_entity_poly.type
_entity_poly.pdbx_seq_one_letter_code
_entity_poly.pdbx_strand_id
1 'polypeptide(L)'
;MAKAGANYGVSLMWAVALSCIVTWFLIRIYGRYASVTGERALTAFRRHIHPGVAMLFLIGLTVAVSGSIMGVMGILADVMATWSTTWFSGGISALAWAIAMVIMINVMLWTNSNAGFDKILSALVGIMGLAFVINFFIMMPPVADLSWPDLFRLFPILSLAITVRHF
;
A
#
# COMPACT_ATOMS: atom_id res chain seq x y z
N MET A 1 4.75 -3.00 -6.83
CA MET A 1 3.93 -4.19 -6.50
C MET A 1 3.66 -5.08 -7.72
N ALA A 2 3.19 -4.54 -8.85
CA ALA A 2 2.92 -5.34 -10.05
C ALA A 2 4.14 -6.14 -10.60
N LYS A 3 5.34 -5.54 -10.62
CA LYS A 3 6.56 -6.24 -11.07
C LYS A 3 6.95 -7.46 -10.21
N ALA A 4 6.71 -7.42 -8.90
CA ALA A 4 7.03 -8.55 -8.03
C ALA A 4 6.05 -9.71 -8.23
N GLY A 5 4.76 -9.41 -8.46
CA GLY A 5 3.76 -10.42 -8.82
C GLY A 5 4.05 -11.10 -10.16
N ALA A 6 4.53 -10.35 -11.15
CA ALA A 6 4.92 -10.90 -12.46
C ALA A 6 6.16 -11.81 -12.38
N ASN A 7 7.16 -11.45 -11.57
CA ASN A 7 8.44 -12.17 -11.51
C ASN A 7 8.43 -13.36 -10.56
N TYR A 8 7.63 -13.33 -9.49
CA TYR A 8 7.65 -14.34 -8.42
C TYR A 8 6.29 -15.06 -8.22
N GLY A 9 5.25 -14.68 -8.99
CA GLY A 9 3.97 -15.37 -9.04
C GLY A 9 3.35 -15.64 -7.65
N VAL A 10 2.97 -16.89 -7.41
CA VAL A 10 2.33 -17.35 -6.17
C VAL A 10 3.27 -17.46 -4.96
N SER A 11 4.59 -17.45 -5.17
CA SER A 11 5.59 -17.69 -4.10
C SER A 11 5.60 -16.59 -3.02
N LEU A 12 5.16 -15.37 -3.32
CA LEU A 12 5.06 -14.27 -2.33
C LEU A 12 3.67 -14.15 -1.67
N MET A 13 2.67 -14.94 -2.06
CA MET A 13 1.30 -14.77 -1.54
C MET A 13 1.22 -14.96 -0.02
N TRP A 14 1.98 -15.92 0.55
CA TRP A 14 2.04 -16.13 1.99
C TRP A 14 2.59 -14.91 2.74
N ALA A 15 3.61 -14.24 2.20
CA ALA A 15 4.24 -13.08 2.82
C ALA A 15 3.29 -11.86 2.79
N VAL A 16 2.56 -11.69 1.71
CA VAL A 16 1.52 -10.64 1.59
C VAL A 16 0.36 -10.91 2.56
N ALA A 17 -0.12 -12.16 2.62
CA ALA A 17 -1.18 -12.54 3.55
C ALA A 17 -0.78 -12.29 5.01
N LEU A 18 0.45 -12.67 5.39
CA LEU A 18 1.00 -12.40 6.72
C LEU A 18 1.08 -10.89 6.98
N SER A 19 1.56 -10.09 6.01
CA SER A 19 1.63 -8.63 6.14
C SER A 19 0.25 -7.99 6.40
N CYS A 20 -0.80 -8.45 5.71
CA CYS A 20 -2.16 -7.99 5.94
C CYS A 20 -2.66 -8.34 7.35
N ILE A 21 -2.41 -9.58 7.83
CA ILE A 21 -2.81 -10.02 9.17
C ILE A 21 -2.12 -9.18 10.25
N VAL A 22 -0.81 -9.00 10.14
CA VAL A 22 -0.01 -8.18 11.07
C VAL A 22 -0.51 -6.74 11.08
N THR A 23 -0.76 -6.16 9.90
CA THR A 23 -1.26 -4.78 9.76
C THR A 23 -2.64 -4.63 10.40
N TRP A 24 -3.56 -5.56 10.17
CA TRP A 24 -4.88 -5.57 10.80
C TRP A 24 -4.79 -5.62 12.33
N PHE A 25 -3.92 -6.50 12.86
CA PHE A 25 -3.68 -6.61 14.30
C PHE A 25 -3.12 -5.31 14.90
N LEU A 26 -2.12 -4.71 14.24
CA LEU A 26 -1.53 -3.44 14.68
C LEU A 26 -2.55 -2.30 14.69
N ILE A 27 -3.32 -2.14 13.61
CA ILE A 27 -4.37 -1.10 13.51
C ILE A 27 -5.39 -1.25 14.65
N ARG A 28 -5.78 -2.48 15.00
CA ARG A 28 -6.70 -2.74 16.11
C ARG A 28 -6.13 -2.30 17.46
N ILE A 29 -4.85 -2.56 17.72
CA ILE A 29 -4.20 -2.16 18.97
C ILE A 29 -4.06 -0.63 19.04
N TYR A 30 -3.55 0.00 17.98
CA TYR A 30 -3.38 1.44 17.93
C TYR A 30 -4.72 2.19 18.01
N GLY A 31 -5.77 1.66 17.37
CA GLY A 31 -7.13 2.21 17.46
C GLY A 31 -7.68 2.17 18.89
N ARG A 32 -7.52 1.04 19.60
CA ARG A 32 -7.90 0.93 21.01
C ARG A 32 -7.07 1.84 21.91
N TYR A 33 -5.76 1.94 21.65
CA TYR A 33 -4.87 2.82 22.41
C TYR A 33 -5.32 4.27 22.31
N ALA A 34 -5.50 4.80 21.08
CA ALA A 34 -5.93 6.17 20.85
C ALA A 34 -7.32 6.47 21.46
N SER A 35 -8.24 5.50 21.42
CA SER A 35 -9.58 5.65 22.00
C SER A 35 -9.59 5.68 23.53
N VAL A 36 -8.63 5.02 24.18
CA VAL A 36 -8.57 4.93 25.66
C VAL A 36 -7.73 6.05 26.26
N THR A 37 -6.60 6.41 25.64
CA THR A 37 -5.69 7.44 26.17
C THR A 37 -6.01 8.84 25.66
N GLY A 38 -6.73 8.97 24.54
CA GLY A 38 -6.97 10.25 23.87
C GLY A 38 -5.72 10.88 23.25
N GLU A 39 -4.55 10.24 23.36
CA GLU A 39 -3.29 10.71 22.78
C GLU A 39 -3.09 10.09 21.38
N ARG A 40 -2.62 10.92 20.44
CA ARG A 40 -2.15 10.42 19.13
C ARG A 40 -0.88 9.61 19.33
N ALA A 41 -0.70 8.55 18.54
CA ALA A 41 0.49 7.69 18.62
C ALA A 41 1.81 8.48 18.57
N LEU A 42 1.92 9.51 17.72
CA LEU A 42 3.10 10.40 17.67
C LEU A 42 3.36 11.16 18.97
N THR A 43 2.31 11.63 19.64
CA THR A 43 2.42 12.36 20.93
C THR A 43 2.86 11.41 22.04
N ALA A 44 2.31 10.18 22.04
CA ALA A 44 2.70 9.15 22.99
C ALA A 44 4.18 8.76 22.86
N PHE A 45 4.69 8.60 21.63
CA PHE A 45 6.11 8.34 21.37
C PHE A 45 7.01 9.46 21.87
N ARG A 46 6.63 10.73 21.68
CA ARG A 46 7.40 11.87 22.17
C ARG A 46 7.42 11.97 23.70
N ARG A 47 6.37 11.51 24.38
CA ARG A 47 6.18 11.67 25.83
C ARG A 47 6.72 10.49 26.65
N HIS A 48 6.69 9.27 26.12
CA HIS A 48 7.00 8.04 26.86
C HIS A 48 8.33 7.37 26.46
N ILE A 49 9.00 7.84 25.39
CA ILE A 49 10.32 7.34 24.97
C ILE A 49 11.40 8.38 25.19
N HIS A 50 12.63 7.93 25.48
CA HIS A 50 13.82 8.78 25.61
C HIS A 50 13.93 9.75 24.41
N PRO A 51 14.11 11.06 24.64
CA PRO A 51 13.90 12.10 23.64
C PRO A 51 14.77 11.94 22.37
N GLY A 52 15.98 11.38 22.51
CA GLY A 52 16.85 11.08 21.36
C GLY A 52 16.30 10.00 20.41
N VAL A 53 15.69 8.94 20.94
CA VAL A 53 15.15 7.83 20.14
C VAL A 53 13.81 8.24 19.51
N ALA A 54 12.99 8.99 20.24
CA ALA A 54 11.73 9.52 19.73
C ALA A 54 11.95 10.43 18.51
N MET A 55 13.00 11.26 18.53
CA MET A 55 13.31 12.17 17.43
C MET A 55 13.80 11.44 16.17
N LEU A 56 14.65 10.42 16.32
CA LEU A 56 15.06 9.55 15.20
C LEU A 56 13.87 8.86 14.55
N PHE A 57 12.94 8.34 15.36
CA PHE A 57 11.74 7.65 14.85
C PHE A 57 10.80 8.62 14.11
N LEU A 58 10.61 9.83 14.63
CA LEU A 58 9.77 10.87 13.99
C LEU A 58 10.34 11.29 12.63
N ILE A 59 11.65 11.52 12.54
CA ILE A 59 12.31 11.88 11.27
C ILE A 59 12.23 10.72 10.30
N GLY A 60 12.52 9.49 10.74
CA GLY A 60 12.43 8.28 9.91
C GLY A 60 11.03 8.07 9.34
N LEU A 61 9.98 8.21 10.16
CA LEU A 61 8.59 8.10 9.72
C LEU A 61 8.24 9.19 8.70
N THR A 62 8.69 10.42 8.93
CA THR A 62 8.42 11.55 8.02
C THR A 62 9.06 11.32 6.65
N VAL A 63 10.31 10.86 6.62
CA VAL A 63 11.03 10.53 5.37
C VAL A 63 10.39 9.33 4.66
N ALA A 64 9.95 8.31 5.41
CA ALA A 64 9.28 7.16 4.84
C ALA A 64 7.95 7.53 4.17
N VAL A 65 7.14 8.36 4.83
CA VAL A 65 5.84 8.81 4.30
C VAL A 65 6.03 9.74 3.11
N SER A 66 6.99 10.68 3.16
CA SER A 66 7.26 11.57 2.03
C SER A 66 7.74 10.79 0.79
N GLY A 67 8.60 9.80 0.98
CA GLY A 67 9.04 8.90 -0.10
C GLY A 67 7.88 8.13 -0.72
N SER A 68 6.94 7.63 0.09
CA SER A 68 5.76 6.94 -0.40
C SER A 68 4.86 7.85 -1.26
N ILE A 69 4.66 9.11 -0.86
CA ILE A 69 3.82 10.06 -1.59
C ILE A 69 4.46 10.44 -2.92
N MET A 70 5.79 10.65 -2.96
CA MET A 70 6.51 10.92 -4.20
C MET A 70 6.34 9.78 -5.22
N GLY A 71 6.38 8.52 -4.77
CA GLY A 71 6.19 7.36 -5.63
C GLY A 71 4.79 7.28 -6.26
N VAL A 72 3.75 7.52 -5.47
CA VAL A 72 2.35 7.49 -5.97
C VAL A 72 2.10 8.66 -6.92
N MET A 73 2.61 9.85 -6.61
CA MET A 73 2.44 11.02 -7.49
C MET A 73 3.14 10.86 -8.83
N GLY A 74 4.31 10.22 -8.88
CA GLY A 74 5.00 9.92 -10.13
C GLY A 74 4.17 9.02 -11.06
N ILE A 75 3.66 7.89 -10.53
CA ILE A 75 2.82 6.97 -11.31
C ILE A 75 1.52 7.66 -11.76
N LEU A 76 0.90 8.45 -10.88
CA LEU A 76 -0.34 9.16 -11.20
C LEU A 76 -0.14 10.17 -12.34
N ALA A 77 0.95 10.94 -12.31
CA ALA A 77 1.27 11.91 -13.35
C ALA A 77 1.48 11.24 -14.72
N ASP A 78 2.17 10.10 -14.77
CA ASP A 78 2.41 9.35 -16.00
C ASP A 78 1.12 8.77 -16.59
N VAL A 79 0.26 8.20 -15.74
CA VAL A 79 -1.04 7.65 -16.17
C VAL A 79 -1.93 8.77 -16.72
N MET A 80 -1.99 9.92 -16.05
CA MET A 80 -2.79 11.06 -16.50
C MET A 80 -2.26 11.69 -17.79
N ALA A 81 -0.93 11.77 -17.94
CA ALA A 81 -0.31 12.22 -19.19
C ALA A 81 -0.69 11.29 -20.35
N THR A 82 -0.58 9.97 -20.14
CA THR A 82 -0.95 8.96 -21.14
C THR A 82 -2.46 8.97 -21.45
N TRP A 83 -3.31 9.20 -20.46
CA TRP A 83 -4.74 9.36 -20.69
C TRP A 83 -5.03 10.62 -21.51
N SER A 84 -4.34 11.73 -21.23
CA SER A 84 -4.57 13.00 -21.95
C SER A 84 -4.24 12.94 -23.44
N THR A 85 -3.29 12.08 -23.86
CA THR A 85 -2.95 11.92 -25.28
C THR A 85 -4.04 11.20 -26.08
N THR A 86 -4.93 10.43 -25.43
CA THR A 86 -6.09 9.82 -26.13
C THR A 86 -7.18 10.83 -26.50
N TRP A 87 -7.20 12.00 -25.84
CA TRP A 87 -8.23 13.03 -26.07
C TRP A 87 -7.68 14.26 -26.80
N PHE A 88 -6.38 14.58 -26.66
CA PHE A 88 -5.77 15.75 -27.26
C PHE A 88 -4.51 15.38 -28.07
N SER A 89 -4.56 15.63 -29.39
CA SER A 89 -3.42 15.52 -30.31
C SER A 89 -2.38 16.61 -29.99
N GLY A 90 -1.51 16.32 -29.02
CA GLY A 90 -0.49 17.25 -28.55
C GLY A 90 0.01 16.99 -27.12
N GLY A 91 -0.71 16.19 -26.33
CA GLY A 91 -0.28 15.66 -25.03
C GLY A 91 0.07 16.73 -23.97
N ILE A 92 -0.67 16.76 -22.86
CA ILE A 92 -0.28 17.63 -21.74
C ILE A 92 0.89 16.97 -20.99
N SER A 93 1.92 17.76 -20.65
CA SER A 93 3.10 17.24 -19.94
C SER A 93 2.74 16.65 -18.57
N ALA A 94 3.43 15.58 -18.17
CA ALA A 94 3.23 14.93 -16.88
C ALA A 94 3.39 15.90 -15.70
N LEU A 95 4.28 16.90 -15.83
CA LEU A 95 4.49 17.94 -14.81
C LEU A 95 3.25 18.81 -14.60
N ALA A 96 2.55 19.19 -15.69
CA ALA A 96 1.34 20.00 -15.59
C ALA A 96 0.21 19.23 -14.88
N TRP A 97 0.06 17.94 -15.18
CA TRP A 97 -0.88 17.07 -14.47
C TRP A 97 -0.52 16.85 -13.01
N ALA A 98 0.78 16.70 -12.69
CA ALA A 98 1.23 16.55 -11.30
C ALA A 98 0.87 17.80 -10.46
N ILE A 99 1.13 18.99 -10.98
CA ILE A 99 0.79 20.26 -10.30
C ILE A 99 -0.72 20.41 -10.15
N ALA A 100 -1.49 20.11 -11.19
CA ALA A 100 -2.95 20.15 -11.14
C ALA A 100 -3.51 19.21 -10.06
N MET A 101 -2.97 17.99 -9.94
CA MET A 101 -3.38 17.03 -8.91
C MET A 101 -3.03 17.49 -7.49
N VAL A 102 -1.86 18.10 -7.28
CA VAL A 102 -1.49 18.68 -5.98
C VAL A 102 -2.47 19.79 -5.57
N ILE A 103 -2.82 20.67 -6.51
CA ILE A 103 -3.77 21.76 -6.25
C ILE A 103 -5.15 21.19 -5.92
N MET A 104 -5.64 20.23 -6.71
CA MET A 104 -6.94 19.59 -6.50
C MET A 104 -7.04 18.96 -5.11
N ILE A 105 -6.01 18.23 -4.68
CA ILE A 105 -5.98 17.59 -3.36
C ILE A 105 -5.98 18.64 -2.24
N ASN A 106 -5.17 19.70 -2.34
CA ASN A 106 -5.13 20.75 -1.32
C ASN A 106 -6.46 21.51 -1.21
N VAL A 107 -7.14 21.75 -2.32
CA VAL A 107 -8.49 22.36 -2.32
C VAL A 107 -9.49 21.42 -1.63
N MET A 108 -9.45 20.13 -1.92
CA MET A 108 -10.34 19.15 -1.30
C MET A 108 -10.14 19.05 0.22
N LEU A 109 -8.88 19.11 0.69
CA LEU A 109 -8.53 19.11 2.12
C LEU A 109 -8.98 20.38 2.87
N TRP A 110 -9.16 21.52 2.18
CA TRP A 110 -9.66 22.76 2.78
C TRP A 110 -11.15 22.68 3.14
N THR A 111 -11.89 21.77 2.52
CA THR A 111 -13.32 21.58 2.79
C THR A 111 -13.51 20.97 4.19
N ASN A 112 -13.93 21.80 5.14
CA ASN A 112 -14.02 21.57 6.60
C ASN A 112 -15.02 20.47 7.06
N SER A 113 -15.36 19.52 6.18
CA SER A 113 -16.22 18.38 6.50
C SER A 113 -15.49 17.07 6.19
N ASN A 114 -14.80 16.53 7.19
CA ASN A 114 -14.08 15.25 7.10
C ASN A 114 -15.00 14.08 6.68
N ALA A 115 -16.31 14.20 6.92
CA ALA A 115 -17.30 13.19 6.52
C ALA A 115 -17.46 13.05 4.99
N GLY A 116 -17.21 14.10 4.21
CA GLY A 116 -17.22 14.03 2.75
C GLY A 116 -15.97 13.33 2.19
N PHE A 117 -14.82 13.66 2.78
CA PHE A 117 -13.53 13.09 2.41
C PHE A 117 -13.48 11.57 2.63
N ASP A 118 -13.94 11.11 3.80
CA ASP A 118 -13.94 9.68 4.16
C ASP A 118 -14.83 8.83 3.23
N LYS A 119 -15.96 9.39 2.78
CA LYS A 119 -16.86 8.73 1.81
C LYS A 119 -16.20 8.56 0.44
N ILE A 120 -15.49 9.59 -0.03
CA ILE A 120 -14.80 9.52 -1.33
C ILE A 120 -13.64 8.53 -1.25
N LEU A 121 -12.86 8.56 -0.16
CA LEU A 121 -11.73 7.64 0.05
C LEU A 121 -12.19 6.17 0.09
N SER A 122 -13.25 5.88 0.85
CA SER A 122 -13.80 4.51 0.91
C SER A 122 -14.39 4.04 -0.42
N ALA A 123 -15.04 4.93 -1.18
CA ALA A 123 -15.55 4.61 -2.51
C ALA A 123 -14.41 4.27 -3.50
N LEU A 124 -13.34 5.07 -3.53
CA LEU A 124 -12.19 4.83 -4.42
C LEU A 124 -11.47 3.52 -4.09
N VAL A 125 -11.24 3.24 -2.80
CA VAL A 125 -10.64 1.96 -2.37
C VAL A 125 -11.57 0.78 -2.70
N GLY A 126 -12.88 0.95 -2.55
CA GLY A 126 -13.87 -0.05 -2.94
C GLY A 126 -13.81 -0.41 -4.42
N ILE A 127 -13.70 0.59 -5.30
CA ILE A 127 -13.56 0.38 -6.75
C ILE A 127 -12.25 -0.35 -7.08
N MET A 128 -11.14 0.01 -6.41
CA MET A 128 -9.86 -0.69 -6.60
C MET A 128 -9.91 -2.16 -6.18
N GLY A 129 -10.58 -2.45 -5.06
CA GLY A 129 -10.82 -3.83 -4.61
C GLY A 129 -11.72 -4.61 -5.59
N LEU A 130 -12.78 -3.98 -6.09
CA LEU A 130 -13.67 -4.59 -7.08
C LEU A 130 -12.94 -4.93 -8.38
N ALA A 131 -12.14 -4.00 -8.90
CA ALA A 131 -11.34 -4.22 -10.11
C ALA A 131 -10.38 -5.41 -9.94
N PHE A 132 -9.78 -5.58 -8.75
CA PHE A 132 -8.94 -6.72 -8.44
C PHE A 132 -9.71 -8.05 -8.47
N VAL A 133 -10.91 -8.10 -7.88
CA VAL A 133 -11.76 -9.31 -7.87
C VAL A 133 -12.18 -9.68 -9.30
N ILE A 134 -12.57 -8.70 -10.12
CA ILE A 134 -12.93 -8.94 -11.52
C ILE A 134 -11.73 -9.49 -12.30
N ASN A 135 -10.55 -8.88 -12.13
CA ASN A 135 -9.33 -9.32 -12.79
C ASN A 135 -8.91 -10.75 -12.37
N PHE A 136 -9.17 -11.13 -11.12
CA PHE A 136 -8.94 -12.50 -10.65
C PHE A 136 -9.76 -13.53 -11.43
N PHE A 137 -11.03 -13.25 -11.72
CA PHE A 137 -11.86 -14.17 -12.50
C PHE A 137 -11.48 -14.22 -13.99
N ILE A 138 -11.00 -13.12 -14.56
CA ILE A 138 -10.57 -13.08 -15.98
C ILE A 138 -9.22 -13.79 -16.17
N MET A 139 -8.28 -13.61 -15.26
CA MET A 139 -6.90 -14.11 -15.38
C MET A 139 -6.65 -15.43 -14.64
N MET A 140 -7.68 -16.18 -14.24
CA MET A 140 -7.50 -17.45 -13.52
C MET A 140 -6.85 -18.52 -14.44
N PRO A 141 -5.59 -18.96 -14.18
CA PRO A 141 -5.03 -20.13 -14.86
C PRO A 141 -5.71 -21.43 -14.35
N PRO A 142 -5.77 -22.50 -15.15
CA PRO A 142 -6.38 -23.77 -14.75
C PRO A 142 -5.78 -24.32 -13.45
N VAL A 143 -6.64 -24.71 -12.50
CA VAL A 143 -6.28 -25.25 -11.16
C VAL A 143 -5.47 -26.56 -11.18
N ALA A 144 -5.13 -27.07 -12.36
CA ALA A 144 -4.49 -28.38 -12.57
C ALA A 144 -2.98 -28.39 -12.25
N ASP A 145 -2.31 -27.24 -12.25
CA ASP A 145 -0.90 -27.13 -11.84
C ASP A 145 -0.74 -26.74 -10.35
N LEU A 146 -1.84 -26.50 -9.62
CA LEU A 146 -1.83 -26.25 -8.18
C LEU A 146 -1.68 -27.58 -7.42
N SER A 147 -0.62 -28.31 -7.73
CA SER A 147 -0.26 -29.53 -7.03
C SER A 147 0.49 -29.18 -5.74
N TRP A 148 0.17 -29.91 -4.66
CA TRP A 148 0.80 -29.87 -3.33
C TRP A 148 2.33 -29.59 -3.24
N PRO A 149 3.20 -29.94 -4.22
CA PRO A 149 4.61 -29.51 -4.22
C PRO A 149 4.88 -27.99 -4.30
N ASP A 150 4.00 -27.17 -4.92
CA ASP A 150 4.19 -25.71 -4.94
C ASP A 150 3.80 -25.03 -3.62
N LEU A 151 3.00 -25.72 -2.80
CA LEU A 151 2.67 -25.32 -1.42
C LEU A 151 3.91 -25.31 -0.50
N PHE A 152 4.93 -26.14 -0.79
CA PHE A 152 6.19 -26.15 -0.04
C PHE A 152 7.18 -25.07 -0.50
N ARG A 153 7.06 -24.58 -1.75
CA ARG A 153 7.82 -23.41 -2.24
C ARG A 153 7.31 -22.08 -1.67
N LEU A 154 6.11 -22.07 -1.07
CA LEU A 154 5.55 -20.94 -0.30
C LEU A 154 6.24 -20.75 1.07
N PHE A 155 7.09 -21.67 1.55
CA PHE A 155 7.89 -21.42 2.75
C PHE A 155 9.37 -21.69 2.45
N PRO A 156 10.14 -20.71 1.94
CA PRO A 156 11.59 -20.87 1.72
C PRO A 156 12.34 -21.29 3.01
N ILE A 157 11.76 -20.97 4.18
CA ILE A 157 12.25 -21.37 5.51
C ILE A 157 12.17 -22.90 5.72
N LEU A 158 11.17 -23.58 5.14
CA LEU A 158 11.00 -25.04 5.27
C LEU A 158 11.85 -25.82 4.25
N SER A 159 12.08 -25.24 3.06
CA SER A 159 12.95 -25.84 2.02
C SER A 159 14.41 -26.01 2.50
N LEU A 160 14.91 -25.04 3.28
CA LEU A 160 16.25 -25.12 3.89
C LEU A 160 16.32 -26.20 4.98
N ALA A 161 15.25 -26.37 5.77
CA ALA A 161 15.18 -27.38 6.83
C ALA A 161 15.14 -28.82 6.30
N ILE A 162 14.60 -29.04 5.09
CA ILE A 162 14.55 -30.37 4.45
C ILE A 162 15.87 -30.71 3.73
N THR A 163 16.54 -29.71 3.14
CA THR A 163 17.85 -29.90 2.48
C THR A 163 18.97 -30.21 3.48
N VAL A 164 18.91 -29.65 4.70
CA VAL A 164 19.88 -29.94 5.78
C VAL A 164 19.62 -31.29 6.45
N ARG A 165 18.43 -31.88 6.30
CA ARG A 165 18.10 -33.21 6.88
C ARG A 165 18.56 -34.39 6.02
N HIS A 166 19.15 -34.13 4.85
CA HIS A 166 19.70 -35.12 3.92
C HIS A 166 21.22 -35.02 3.75
N PHE A 167 21.92 -34.35 4.68
CA PHE A 167 23.37 -34.46 4.88
C PHE A 167 23.66 -34.97 6.29
#